data_AF-A0A3B8IWY7-F1
#
_entry.id   AF-A0A3B8IWY7-F1
#
_cell.length_a   1.000
_cell.length_b   1.000
_cell.length_c   1.000
_cell.angle_alpha   90.00
_cell.angle_beta   90.00
_cell.angle_gamma   90.00
#
_symmetry.space_group_name_H-M   'P 1'
#
loop_
_entity.id
_entity.type
_entity.pdbx_description
1 polymer ?
#
loop_
_entity_poly.entity_id
_entity_poly.type
_entity_poly.pdbx_seq_one_letter_code
_entity_poly.pdbx_strand_id
1 'polypeptide(L)'
;MSSPQDTLQLTTHKHSVRRANLVGLITLATLVTLDTVISSIQFDKPIFTNMDYGTLRLRITFVFMAWGWWAGNQGRLRLQAFLILFGFYSSYLLSPMIEPAGATHPAEHYFVLLAVFIIMAVIPYLLYDLNKDKKILLFWQILIPVTFIGSFLVNLGHFEQTSDAYFIAFTQNNLMSFLGFWGVYVALVFITIQYKRAQQTHYEELQDSNQELEKTLATIDNQNTVLAERQEELIHLREEQTSIKDRLEELVVQQTQEVEEQHQLLLEYNFMHGHVLKAPMARIKGLIYLESLTDSPGEKAEIHQRIKACYAELEDAVAAISAVIESQDKDLLNEVREQAQQLYQPKRKAS
;
A
#
# COMPACT_ATOMS: atom_id res chain seq x y z
N MET A 1 -5.88 5.88 15.65
CA MET A 1 -6.30 4.47 15.68
C MET A 1 -5.18 3.67 15.05
N SER A 2 -4.48 2.81 15.79
CA SER A 2 -3.47 1.92 15.20
C SER A 2 -4.14 0.97 14.21
N SER A 3 -3.50 0.72 13.08
CA SER A 3 -4.04 -0.15 12.06
C SER A 3 -4.22 -1.58 12.62
N PRO A 4 -5.23 -2.35 12.15
CA PRO A 4 -5.35 -3.77 12.48
C PRO A 4 -4.07 -4.58 12.21
N GLN A 5 -3.22 -4.12 11.28
CA GLN A 5 -1.92 -4.74 11.00
C GLN A 5 -0.90 -4.48 12.12
N ASP A 6 -0.88 -3.28 12.72
CA ASP A 6 0.04 -2.95 13.82
C ASP A 6 -0.23 -3.82 15.05
N THR A 7 -1.52 -4.05 15.35
CA THR A 7 -1.93 -4.92 16.46
C THR A 7 -1.57 -6.38 16.19
N LEU A 8 -1.74 -6.86 14.95
CA LEU A 8 -1.33 -8.20 14.58
C LEU A 8 0.20 -8.39 14.71
N GLN A 9 1.01 -7.46 14.21
CA GLN A 9 2.48 -7.52 14.31
C GLN A 9 2.96 -7.49 15.77
N LEU A 10 2.32 -6.71 16.63
CA LEU A 10 2.67 -6.65 18.05
C LEU A 10 2.41 -7.99 18.76
N THR A 11 1.29 -8.66 18.42
CA THR A 11 0.94 -9.96 19.02
C THR A 11 1.88 -11.08 18.56
N THR A 12 2.23 -11.13 17.27
CA THR A 12 3.12 -12.17 16.73
C THR A 12 4.53 -12.05 17.31
N HIS A 13 5.05 -10.82 17.47
CA HIS A 13 6.35 -10.60 18.10
C HIS A 13 6.37 -11.04 19.56
N LYS A 14 5.31 -10.75 20.34
CA LYS A 14 5.23 -11.17 21.75
C LYS A 14 5.21 -12.69 21.91
N HIS A 15 4.59 -13.40 20.97
CA HIS A 15 4.56 -14.86 20.97
C HIS A 15 5.91 -15.50 20.61
N SER A 16 6.67 -14.92 19.67
CA SER A 16 7.99 -15.46 19.28
C SER A 16 9.00 -15.39 20.42
N VAL A 17 9.06 -14.25 21.13
CA VAL A 17 9.95 -14.05 22.29
C VAL A 17 9.64 -15.05 23.41
N ARG A 18 8.35 -15.32 23.67
CA ARG A 18 7.94 -16.31 24.69
C ARG A 18 8.40 -17.73 24.35
N ARG A 19 8.33 -18.12 23.08
CA ARG A 19 8.77 -19.47 22.64
C ARG A 19 10.28 -19.64 22.76
N ALA A 20 11.06 -18.65 22.34
CA ALA A 20 12.52 -18.70 22.46
C ALA A 20 12.98 -18.84 23.93
N ASN A 21 12.37 -18.07 24.83
CA ASN A 21 12.67 -18.13 26.27
C ASN A 21 12.31 -19.50 26.89
N LEU A 22 11.22 -20.13 26.43
CA LEU A 22 10.82 -21.45 26.91
C LEU A 22 11.82 -22.53 26.49
N VAL A 23 12.26 -22.51 25.22
CA VAL A 23 13.25 -23.48 24.71
C VAL A 23 14.56 -23.36 25.49
N GLY A 24 15.05 -22.13 25.72
CA GLY A 24 16.26 -21.92 26.52
C GLY A 24 16.15 -22.51 27.93
N LEU A 25 15.01 -22.30 28.60
CA LEU A 25 14.78 -22.84 29.95
C LEU A 25 14.71 -24.37 29.95
N ILE A 26 14.08 -24.99 28.96
CA ILE A 26 14.02 -26.45 28.82
C ILE A 26 15.43 -27.01 28.61
N THR A 27 16.22 -26.44 27.69
CA THR A 27 17.60 -26.90 27.43
C THR A 27 18.46 -26.85 28.69
N LEU A 28 18.35 -25.77 29.47
CA LEU A 28 19.07 -25.64 30.74
C LEU A 28 18.58 -26.62 31.81
N ALA A 29 17.26 -26.82 31.92
CA ALA A 29 16.71 -27.84 32.80
C ALA A 29 17.22 -29.24 32.43
N THR A 30 17.29 -29.56 31.13
CA THR A 30 17.85 -30.83 30.66
C THR A 30 19.34 -30.95 30.96
N LEU A 31 20.11 -29.88 30.83
CA LEU A 31 21.54 -29.90 31.12
C LEU A 31 21.82 -30.08 32.62
N VAL A 32 21.07 -29.37 33.48
CA VAL A 32 21.18 -29.48 34.94
C VAL A 32 20.75 -30.86 35.43
N THR A 33 19.69 -31.43 34.86
CA THR A 33 19.25 -32.79 35.19
C THR A 33 20.24 -33.85 34.72
N LEU A 34 20.78 -33.71 33.50
CA LEU A 34 21.81 -34.60 32.97
C LEU A 34 23.08 -34.56 33.83
N ASP A 35 23.57 -33.37 34.15
CA ASP A 35 24.73 -33.18 35.04
C ASP A 35 24.51 -33.83 36.40
N THR A 36 23.35 -33.56 37.03
CA THR A 36 23.00 -34.15 38.33
C THR A 36 22.97 -35.69 38.27
N VAL A 37 22.43 -36.26 37.19
CA VAL A 37 22.39 -37.72 36.99
C VAL A 37 23.79 -38.27 36.77
N ILE A 38 24.60 -37.68 35.89
CA ILE A 38 25.97 -38.13 35.60
C ILE A 38 26.83 -38.06 36.87
N SER A 39 26.80 -36.95 37.59
CA SER A 39 27.54 -36.80 38.86
C SER A 39 27.07 -37.83 39.90
N SER A 40 25.76 -38.12 39.97
CA SER A 40 25.26 -39.14 40.90
C SER A 40 25.76 -40.55 40.56
N ILE A 41 25.85 -40.89 39.27
CA ILE A 41 26.33 -42.20 38.79
C ILE A 41 27.85 -42.31 38.97
N GLN A 42 28.60 -41.27 38.62
CA GLN A 42 30.06 -41.31 38.60
C GLN A 42 30.68 -41.32 39.99
N PHE A 43 30.06 -40.66 40.97
CA PHE A 43 30.65 -40.48 42.30
C PHE A 43 29.99 -41.33 43.40
N ASP A 44 28.98 -42.13 43.08
CA ASP A 44 28.24 -43.02 44.00
C ASP A 44 27.84 -42.34 45.32
N LYS A 45 27.49 -41.04 45.22
CA LYS A 45 27.17 -40.17 46.36
C LYS A 45 25.69 -39.79 46.33
N PRO A 46 25.02 -39.70 47.49
CA PRO A 46 23.64 -39.24 47.54
C PRO A 46 23.54 -37.80 47.02
N ILE A 47 22.50 -37.53 46.21
CA ILE A 47 22.23 -36.26 45.49
C ILE A 47 22.29 -35.01 46.38
N PHE A 48 22.12 -35.17 47.69
CA PHE A 48 21.98 -34.07 48.64
C PHE A 48 23.09 -33.95 49.69
N THR A 49 23.90 -34.97 49.94
CA THR A 49 24.82 -34.96 51.10
C THR A 49 26.25 -34.58 50.75
N ASN A 50 26.66 -34.65 49.49
CA ASN A 50 27.97 -34.21 49.01
C ASN A 50 27.80 -33.56 47.63
N MET A 51 27.34 -32.30 47.62
CA MET A 51 27.26 -31.54 46.37
C MET A 51 28.66 -31.11 45.97
N ASP A 52 29.08 -31.55 44.79
CA ASP A 52 30.24 -30.95 44.13
C ASP A 52 29.91 -29.50 43.77
N TYR A 53 30.92 -28.63 43.81
CA TYR A 53 30.79 -27.21 43.50
C TYR A 53 30.36 -27.00 42.05
N GLY A 54 30.78 -27.86 41.12
CA GLY A 54 30.28 -27.84 39.75
C GLY A 54 28.74 -27.93 39.70
N THR A 55 28.16 -28.87 40.45
CA THR A 55 26.71 -29.02 40.56
C THR A 55 26.05 -27.83 41.27
N LEU A 56 26.69 -27.27 42.32
CA LEU A 56 26.17 -26.08 43.00
C LEU A 56 26.08 -24.88 42.05
N ARG A 57 27.12 -24.66 41.24
CA ARG A 57 27.18 -23.61 40.22
C ARG A 57 26.01 -23.72 39.24
N LEU A 58 25.79 -24.90 38.67
CA LEU A 58 24.69 -25.14 37.74
C LEU A 58 23.31 -24.90 38.39
N ARG A 59 23.12 -25.30 39.65
CA ARG A 59 21.87 -25.04 40.38
C ARG A 59 21.62 -23.57 40.63
N ILE A 60 22.65 -22.80 41.01
CA ILE A 60 22.54 -21.34 41.18
C ILE A 60 22.13 -20.69 39.86
N THR A 61 22.81 -21.05 38.76
CA THR A 61 22.47 -20.55 37.42
C THR A 61 21.03 -20.90 37.04
N PHE A 62 20.60 -22.12 37.32
CA PHE A 62 19.23 -22.57 37.06
C PHE A 62 18.19 -21.75 37.83
N VAL A 63 18.39 -21.53 39.13
CA VAL A 63 17.46 -20.75 39.96
C VAL A 63 17.32 -19.32 39.41
N PHE A 64 18.43 -18.66 39.10
CA PHE A 64 18.41 -17.32 38.53
C PHE A 64 17.78 -17.26 37.14
N MET A 65 17.98 -18.28 36.31
CA MET A 65 17.32 -18.38 35.00
C MET A 65 15.82 -18.64 35.11
N ALA A 66 15.40 -19.52 36.01
CA ALA A 66 13.98 -19.76 36.28
C ALA A 66 13.30 -18.47 36.77
N TRP A 67 13.98 -17.73 37.65
CA TRP A 67 13.48 -16.45 38.13
C TRP A 67 13.49 -15.37 37.04
N GLY A 68 14.52 -15.35 36.20
CA GLY A 68 14.61 -14.50 35.02
C GLY A 68 13.48 -14.77 34.03
N TRP A 69 13.20 -16.05 33.75
CA TRP A 69 12.08 -16.47 32.89
C TRP A 69 10.73 -16.01 33.47
N TRP A 70 10.53 -16.19 34.77
CA TRP A 70 9.33 -15.69 35.45
C TRP A 70 9.20 -14.16 35.32
N ALA A 71 10.28 -13.40 35.54
CA ALA A 71 10.29 -11.96 35.36
C ALA A 71 10.00 -11.54 33.90
N GLY A 72 10.52 -12.30 32.93
CA GLY A 72 10.25 -12.13 31.50
C GLY A 72 8.77 -12.31 31.14
N ASN A 73 8.12 -13.32 31.73
CA ASN A 73 6.68 -13.55 31.55
C ASN A 73 5.81 -12.40 32.09
N GLN A 74 6.29 -11.70 33.12
CA GLN A 74 5.68 -10.48 33.65
C GLN A 74 5.98 -9.22 32.81
N GLY A 75 6.65 -9.37 31.66
CA GLY A 75 7.03 -8.25 30.78
C GLY A 75 8.24 -7.44 31.27
N ARG A 76 8.93 -7.88 32.34
CA ARG A 76 10.09 -7.19 32.91
C ARG A 76 11.39 -7.68 32.27
N LEU A 77 11.55 -7.43 30.96
CA LEU A 77 12.69 -7.91 30.17
C LEU A 77 14.06 -7.49 30.72
N ARG A 78 14.17 -6.25 31.24
CA ARG A 78 15.42 -5.75 31.87
C ARG A 78 15.82 -6.56 33.11
N LEU A 79 14.83 -6.93 33.93
CA LEU A 79 15.06 -7.72 35.13
C LEU A 79 15.40 -9.17 34.77
N GLN A 80 14.74 -9.73 33.74
CA GLN A 80 15.10 -11.03 33.19
C GLN A 80 16.56 -11.09 32.75
N ALA A 81 16.98 -10.14 31.91
CA ALA A 81 18.36 -10.04 31.44
C ALA A 81 19.35 -9.92 32.61
N PHE A 82 19.00 -9.10 33.61
CA PHE A 82 19.82 -8.91 34.80
C PHE A 82 19.97 -10.21 35.59
N LEU A 83 18.86 -10.92 35.85
CA LEU A 83 18.86 -12.16 36.62
C LEU A 83 19.64 -13.26 35.90
N ILE A 84 19.48 -13.41 34.58
CA ILE A 84 20.24 -14.39 33.80
C ILE A 84 21.74 -14.09 33.89
N LEU A 85 22.13 -12.85 33.62
CA LEU A 85 23.52 -12.42 33.65
C LEU A 85 24.12 -12.55 35.06
N PHE A 86 23.37 -12.17 36.08
CA PHE A 86 23.75 -12.33 37.48
C PHE A 86 23.86 -13.80 37.89
N GLY A 87 23.02 -14.69 37.34
CA GLY A 87 23.09 -16.13 37.56
C GLY A 87 24.37 -16.75 37.02
N PHE A 88 24.80 -16.36 35.82
CA PHE A 88 26.10 -16.77 35.27
C PHE A 88 27.27 -16.16 36.06
N TYR A 89 27.18 -14.86 36.35
CA TYR A 89 28.19 -14.14 37.12
C TYR A 89 28.42 -14.75 38.52
N SER A 90 27.36 -14.92 39.30
CA SER A 90 27.44 -15.43 40.68
C SER A 90 27.92 -16.89 40.72
N SER A 91 27.47 -17.69 39.75
CA SER A 91 27.84 -19.09 39.64
C SER A 91 29.30 -19.30 39.24
N TYR A 92 29.77 -18.61 38.20
CA TYR A 92 31.07 -18.97 37.60
C TYR A 92 32.20 -17.99 37.92
N LEU A 93 31.91 -16.70 38.12
CA LEU A 93 32.93 -15.70 38.45
C LEU A 93 33.05 -15.51 39.97
N LEU A 94 31.95 -15.48 40.71
CA LEU A 94 31.98 -15.26 42.16
C LEU A 94 32.30 -16.52 42.97
N SER A 95 31.81 -17.70 42.55
CA SER A 95 32.03 -18.97 43.26
C SER A 95 33.51 -19.26 43.56
N PRO A 96 34.46 -19.08 42.62
CA PRO A 96 35.87 -19.32 42.91
C PRO A 96 36.50 -18.40 43.97
N MET A 97 35.85 -17.29 44.36
CA MET A 97 36.31 -16.46 45.49
C MET A 97 35.90 -17.05 46.84
N ILE A 98 34.73 -17.71 46.89
CA ILE A 98 34.17 -18.28 48.11
C ILE A 98 34.91 -19.58 48.43
N GLU A 99 35.22 -20.36 47.41
CA GLU A 99 35.95 -21.62 47.54
C GLU A 99 37.12 -21.67 46.56
N PRO A 100 38.27 -21.10 46.96
CA PRO A 100 39.49 -21.23 46.18
C PRO A 100 39.93 -22.69 46.14
N ALA A 101 40.22 -23.18 44.94
CA ALA A 101 40.56 -24.57 44.66
C ALA A 101 39.42 -25.58 44.97
N GLY A 102 38.64 -25.92 43.95
CA GLY A 102 37.94 -27.20 43.97
C GLY A 102 38.98 -28.29 44.24
N ALA A 103 38.82 -28.98 45.37
CA ALA A 103 39.84 -29.86 45.94
C ALA A 103 40.29 -31.01 45.00
N THR A 104 39.62 -31.18 43.87
CA THR A 104 39.82 -32.28 42.91
C THR A 104 40.50 -31.84 41.61
N HIS A 105 40.18 -30.67 41.02
CA HIS A 105 40.67 -30.28 39.67
C HIS A 105 40.94 -28.76 39.50
N PRO A 106 42.11 -28.27 39.95
CA PRO A 106 42.47 -26.84 39.88
C PRO A 106 42.54 -26.28 38.45
N ALA A 107 43.08 -27.05 37.50
CA ALA A 107 43.22 -26.63 36.11
C ALA A 107 41.86 -26.39 35.41
N GLU A 108 40.87 -27.24 35.69
CA GLU A 108 39.52 -27.11 35.12
C GLU A 108 38.88 -25.77 35.52
N HIS A 109 38.95 -25.42 36.80
CA HIS A 109 38.41 -24.15 37.29
C HIS A 109 39.07 -22.94 36.64
N TYR A 110 40.38 -23.01 36.38
CA TYR A 110 41.09 -21.95 35.69
C TYR A 110 40.60 -21.75 34.25
N PHE A 111 40.52 -22.82 33.46
CA PHE A 111 40.05 -22.74 32.07
C PHE A 111 38.59 -22.32 31.98
N VAL A 112 37.73 -22.84 32.86
CA VAL A 112 36.31 -22.45 32.93
C VAL A 112 36.19 -20.96 33.28
N LEU A 113 36.98 -20.45 34.23
CA LEU A 113 36.97 -19.04 34.59
C LEU A 113 37.35 -18.14 33.40
N LEU A 114 38.40 -18.50 32.65
CA LEU A 114 38.82 -17.76 31.44
C LEU A 114 37.74 -17.80 30.35
N ALA A 115 37.19 -18.98 30.07
CA ALA A 115 36.18 -19.15 29.04
C ALA A 115 34.92 -18.36 29.38
N VAL A 116 34.44 -18.46 30.62
CA VAL A 116 33.27 -17.72 31.07
C VAL A 116 33.51 -16.22 31.06
N PHE A 117 34.71 -15.75 31.43
CA PHE A 117 35.04 -14.32 31.35
C PHE A 117 34.90 -13.76 29.92
N ILE A 118 35.41 -14.49 28.92
CA ILE A 118 35.28 -14.10 27.50
C ILE A 118 33.81 -14.07 27.09
N ILE A 119 33.03 -15.10 27.43
CA ILE A 119 31.61 -15.16 27.10
C ILE A 119 30.84 -14.01 27.77
N MET A 120 31.12 -13.76 29.05
CA MET A 120 30.51 -12.70 29.84
C MET A 120 30.89 -11.29 29.37
N ALA A 121 31.97 -11.13 28.60
CA ALA A 121 32.29 -9.88 27.93
C ALA A 121 31.22 -9.48 26.88
N VAL A 122 30.64 -10.48 26.21
CA VAL A 122 29.74 -10.30 25.05
C VAL A 122 28.27 -10.30 25.47
N ILE A 123 27.87 -11.17 26.41
CA ILE A 123 26.46 -11.36 26.82
C ILE A 123 25.75 -10.03 27.19
N PRO A 124 26.33 -9.10 27.97
CA PRO A 124 25.64 -7.86 28.33
C PRO A 124 25.18 -7.08 27.09
N TYR A 125 26.01 -7.02 26.05
CA TYR A 125 25.68 -6.33 24.80
C TYR A 125 24.62 -7.05 23.96
N LEU A 126 24.50 -8.38 24.12
CA LEU A 126 23.42 -9.13 23.48
C LEU A 126 22.08 -8.87 24.18
N LEU A 127 22.08 -8.83 25.51
CA LEU A 127 20.86 -8.74 26.31
C LEU A 127 20.30 -7.31 26.46
N TYR A 128 21.16 -6.29 26.45
CA TYR A 128 20.77 -4.91 26.69
C TYR A 128 20.84 -4.04 25.43
N ASP A 129 20.04 -2.97 25.42
CA ASP A 129 20.06 -1.95 24.38
C ASP A 129 21.19 -0.96 24.65
N LEU A 130 22.09 -0.79 23.67
CA LEU A 130 23.30 0.04 23.81
C LEU A 130 22.96 1.50 24.11
N ASN A 131 21.81 2.02 23.65
CA ASN A 131 21.45 3.41 23.85
C ASN A 131 20.66 3.64 25.13
N LYS A 132 19.73 2.74 25.45
CA LYS A 132 18.83 2.90 26.60
C LYS A 132 19.48 2.47 27.91
N ASP A 133 20.36 1.48 27.88
CA ASP A 133 20.85 0.80 29.08
C ASP A 133 22.36 1.02 29.32
N LYS A 134 22.92 2.14 28.83
CA LYS A 134 24.36 2.50 28.94
C LYS A 134 24.94 2.33 30.34
N LYS A 135 24.21 2.76 31.38
CA LYS A 135 24.67 2.67 32.78
C LYS A 135 24.78 1.22 33.26
N ILE A 136 23.84 0.36 32.88
CA ILE A 136 23.84 -1.06 33.25
C ILE A 136 24.97 -1.77 32.52
N LEU A 137 25.15 -1.48 31.23
CA LEU A 137 26.27 -2.02 30.46
C LEU A 137 27.62 -1.63 31.06
N LEU A 138 27.82 -0.34 31.39
CA LEU A 138 29.05 0.14 32.02
C LEU A 138 29.29 -0.52 33.39
N PHE A 139 28.22 -0.71 34.19
CA PHE A 139 28.31 -1.44 35.45
C PHE A 139 28.86 -2.86 35.25
N TRP A 140 28.34 -3.63 34.29
CA TRP A 140 28.84 -4.98 34.01
C TRP A 140 30.26 -5.00 33.45
N GLN A 141 30.62 -4.02 32.61
CA GLN A 141 31.97 -3.90 32.06
C GLN A 141 33.04 -3.57 33.10
N ILE A 142 32.65 -2.98 34.24
CA ILE A 142 33.56 -2.78 35.38
C ILE A 142 33.51 -3.98 36.33
N LEU A 143 32.31 -4.49 36.63
CA LEU A 143 32.13 -5.55 37.60
C LEU A 143 32.79 -6.86 37.16
N ILE A 144 32.61 -7.27 35.90
CA ILE A 144 33.12 -8.56 35.39
C ILE A 144 34.65 -8.62 35.45
N PRO A 145 35.42 -7.62 35.00
CA PRO A 145 36.88 -7.70 35.07
C PRO A 145 37.44 -7.53 36.47
N VAL A 146 36.84 -6.67 37.31
CA VAL A 146 37.25 -6.53 38.72
C VAL A 146 37.10 -7.85 39.47
N THR A 147 35.97 -8.53 39.26
CA THR A 147 35.69 -9.81 39.93
C THR A 147 36.52 -10.93 39.36
N PHE A 148 36.74 -10.98 38.05
CA PHE A 148 37.66 -11.92 37.43
C PHE A 148 39.08 -11.78 38.00
N ILE A 149 39.61 -10.55 38.13
CA ILE A 149 40.92 -10.31 38.76
C ILE A 149 40.90 -10.81 40.21
N GLY A 150 39.87 -10.47 40.99
CA GLY A 150 39.75 -10.90 42.38
C GLY A 150 39.74 -12.44 42.52
N SER A 151 38.89 -13.12 41.74
CA SER A 151 38.82 -14.58 41.68
C SER A 151 40.13 -15.20 41.24
N PHE A 152 40.76 -14.63 40.22
CA PHE A 152 42.05 -15.10 39.72
C PHE A 152 43.13 -15.01 40.81
N LEU A 153 43.24 -13.87 41.51
CA LEU A 153 44.22 -13.66 42.59
C LEU A 153 44.00 -14.60 43.78
N VAL A 154 42.75 -14.80 44.19
CA VAL A 154 42.39 -15.72 45.30
C VAL A 154 42.77 -17.16 44.96
N ASN A 155 42.50 -17.60 43.73
CA ASN A 155 42.85 -18.95 43.29
C ASN A 155 44.36 -19.11 43.08
N LEU A 156 45.06 -18.05 42.64
CA LEU A 156 46.50 -18.05 42.42
C LEU A 156 47.28 -18.54 43.65
N GLY A 157 46.93 -18.04 44.84
CA GLY A 157 47.60 -18.42 46.10
C GLY A 157 47.38 -19.87 46.52
N HIS A 158 46.34 -20.53 46.03
CA HIS A 158 46.03 -21.92 46.37
C HIS A 158 46.70 -22.92 45.40
N PHE A 159 46.94 -22.49 44.17
CA PHE A 159 47.46 -23.37 43.13
C PHE A 159 48.95 -23.68 43.25
N GLU A 160 49.73 -22.86 43.96
CA GLU A 160 51.16 -23.10 44.22
C GLU A 160 51.43 -24.45 44.91
N GLN A 161 50.41 -25.07 45.51
CA GLN A 161 50.51 -26.31 46.27
C GLN A 161 50.16 -27.58 45.47
N THR A 162 49.73 -27.46 44.21
CA THR A 162 49.22 -28.60 43.41
C THR A 162 50.19 -29.03 42.31
N SER A 163 50.14 -30.31 41.90
CA SER A 163 50.96 -30.86 40.80
C SER A 163 50.74 -30.18 39.44
N ASP A 164 49.62 -29.46 39.29
CA ASP A 164 49.23 -28.74 38.08
C ASP A 164 49.79 -27.30 38.03
N ALA A 165 50.66 -26.92 38.97
CA ALA A 165 51.25 -25.59 39.08
C ALA A 165 51.98 -25.12 37.81
N TYR A 166 52.32 -26.03 36.88
CA TYR A 166 53.00 -25.69 35.63
C TYR A 166 52.24 -24.65 34.79
N PHE A 167 50.94 -24.84 34.55
CA PHE A 167 50.14 -23.90 33.74
C PHE A 167 50.03 -22.52 34.39
N ILE A 168 50.07 -22.50 35.72
CA ILE A 168 49.82 -21.31 36.51
C ILE A 168 51.11 -20.51 36.65
N ALA A 169 52.23 -21.20 36.93
CA ALA A 169 53.57 -20.64 36.81
C ALA A 169 53.84 -20.08 35.41
N PHE A 170 53.34 -20.74 34.36
CA PHE A 170 53.41 -20.20 33.00
C PHE A 170 52.66 -18.86 32.88
N THR A 171 51.45 -18.74 33.43
CA THR A 171 50.67 -17.49 33.36
C THR A 171 51.20 -16.38 34.27
N GLN A 172 51.76 -16.72 35.44
CA GLN A 172 52.37 -15.76 36.37
C GLN A 172 53.67 -15.17 35.82
N ASN A 173 54.53 -16.03 35.27
CA ASN A 173 55.87 -15.61 34.84
C ASN A 173 55.87 -14.95 33.45
N ASN A 174 54.81 -15.13 32.67
CA ASN A 174 54.67 -14.53 31.34
C ASN A 174 53.62 -13.41 31.35
N LEU A 175 54.03 -12.21 31.77
CA LEU A 175 53.21 -10.99 31.70
C LEU A 175 52.60 -10.76 30.31
N MET A 176 53.30 -11.20 29.25
CA MET A 176 52.82 -11.15 27.87
C MET A 176 51.56 -11.99 27.63
N SER A 177 51.42 -13.15 28.27
CA SER A 177 50.22 -14.00 28.14
C SER A 177 49.00 -13.31 28.76
N PHE A 178 49.18 -12.64 29.91
CA PHE A 178 48.11 -11.88 30.56
C PHE A 178 47.70 -10.66 29.72
N LEU A 179 48.67 -9.90 29.20
CA LEU A 179 48.40 -8.80 28.28
C LEU A 179 47.67 -9.28 27.02
N GLY A 180 48.06 -10.42 26.45
CA GLY A 180 47.40 -11.02 25.30
C GLY A 180 45.93 -11.33 25.59
N PHE A 181 45.63 -11.94 26.74
CA PHE A 181 44.26 -12.23 27.16
C PHE A 181 43.41 -10.97 27.33
N TRP A 182 43.95 -9.93 27.98
CA TRP A 182 43.28 -8.63 28.07
C TRP A 182 43.08 -7.96 26.72
N GLY A 183 44.07 -8.07 25.84
CA GLY A 183 43.95 -7.60 24.46
C GLY A 183 42.79 -8.26 23.73
N VAL A 184 42.63 -9.58 23.85
CA VAL A 184 41.50 -10.34 23.28
C VAL A 184 40.17 -9.87 23.89
N TYR A 185 40.10 -9.70 25.21
CA TYR A 185 38.89 -9.19 25.88
C TYR A 185 38.48 -7.81 25.34
N VAL A 186 39.41 -6.85 25.32
CA VAL A 186 39.14 -5.49 24.83
C VAL A 186 38.76 -5.50 23.34
N ALA A 187 39.45 -6.30 22.53
CA ALA A 187 39.13 -6.45 21.12
C ALA A 187 37.72 -7.02 20.91
N LEU A 188 37.31 -8.04 21.68
CA LEU A 188 35.97 -8.62 21.61
C LEU A 188 34.89 -7.64 22.03
N VAL A 189 35.10 -6.90 23.13
CA VAL A 189 34.19 -5.84 23.56
C VAL A 189 34.05 -4.77 22.48
N PHE A 190 35.17 -4.33 21.90
CA PHE A 190 35.17 -3.35 20.83
C PHE A 190 34.43 -3.83 19.57
N ILE A 191 34.73 -5.03 19.09
CA ILE A 191 34.05 -5.65 17.93
C ILE A 191 32.55 -5.77 18.20
N THR A 192 32.16 -6.21 19.41
CA THR A 192 30.76 -6.36 19.79
C THR A 192 30.02 -5.01 19.80
N ILE A 193 30.65 -3.96 20.34
CA ILE A 193 30.08 -2.61 20.32
C ILE A 193 29.90 -2.12 18.87
N GLN A 194 30.91 -2.32 18.01
CA GLN A 194 30.86 -1.89 16.61
C GLN A 194 29.78 -2.66 15.83
N TYR A 195 29.72 -3.97 16.02
CA TYR A 195 28.68 -4.81 15.42
C TYR A 195 27.27 -4.35 15.85
N LYS A 196 27.06 -4.10 17.14
CA LYS A 196 25.77 -3.64 17.67
C LYS A 196 25.38 -2.27 17.10
N ARG A 197 26.33 -1.34 16.96
CA ARG A 197 26.11 -0.04 16.34
C ARG A 197 25.72 -0.18 14.87
N ALA A 198 26.45 -0.98 14.10
CA ALA A 198 26.15 -1.24 12.70
C ALA A 198 24.76 -1.87 12.52
N GLN A 199 24.43 -2.86 13.36
CA GLN A 199 23.11 -3.51 13.34
C GLN A 199 21.98 -2.51 13.61
N GLN A 200 22.18 -1.57 14.54
CA GLN A 200 21.19 -0.55 14.83
C GLN A 200 20.96 0.38 13.64
N THR A 201 22.03 0.85 12.99
CA THR A 201 21.91 1.68 11.78
C THR A 201 21.11 0.97 10.70
N HIS A 202 21.37 -0.33 10.46
CA HIS A 202 20.57 -1.10 9.51
C HIS A 202 19.09 -1.24 9.90
N TYR A 203 18.78 -1.32 11.19
CA TYR A 203 17.40 -1.36 11.64
C TYR A 203 16.68 -0.03 11.42
N GLU A 204 17.37 1.09 11.65
CA GLU A 204 16.87 2.44 11.39
C GLU A 204 16.63 2.66 9.89
N GLU A 205 17.59 2.30 9.03
CA GLU A 205 17.44 2.34 7.56
C GLU A 205 16.26 1.51 7.05
N LEU A 206 16.06 0.32 7.64
CA LEU A 206 14.94 -0.55 7.28
C LEU A 206 13.60 0.07 7.69
N GLN A 207 13.55 0.71 8.86
CA GLN A 207 12.35 1.40 9.33
C GLN A 207 12.02 2.60 8.44
N ASP A 208 13.01 3.40 8.07
CA ASP A 208 12.83 4.55 7.19
C ASP A 208 12.37 4.12 5.79
N SER A 209 12.96 3.05 5.24
CA SER A 209 12.53 2.46 3.97
C SER A 209 11.09 1.96 4.02
N ASN A 210 10.68 1.32 5.12
CA ASN A 210 9.29 0.87 5.29
C ASN A 210 8.32 2.06 5.36
N GLN A 211 8.68 3.15 6.04
CA GLN A 211 7.87 4.37 6.07
C GLN A 211 7.78 5.04 4.70
N GLU A 212 8.85 5.01 3.90
CA GLU A 212 8.82 5.50 2.52
C GLU A 212 7.89 4.65 1.66
N LEU A 213 7.98 3.32 1.76
CA LEU A 213 7.06 2.40 1.07
C LEU A 213 5.60 2.66 1.43
N GLU A 214 5.28 2.89 2.71
CA GLU A 214 3.93 3.24 3.15
C GLU A 214 3.44 4.55 2.51
N LYS A 215 4.28 5.57 2.43
CA LYS A 215 3.95 6.85 1.76
C LYS A 215 3.73 6.65 0.26
N THR A 216 4.55 5.84 -0.39
CA THR A 216 4.39 5.53 -1.82
C THR A 216 3.09 4.77 -2.08
N LEU A 217 2.75 3.80 -1.23
CA LEU A 217 1.49 3.07 -1.31
C LEU A 217 0.28 4.00 -1.15
N ALA A 218 0.31 4.92 -0.17
CA ALA A 218 -0.74 5.90 0.02
C ALA A 218 -0.88 6.85 -1.20
N THR A 219 0.25 7.21 -1.82
CA THR A 219 0.24 8.04 -3.04
C THR A 219 -0.35 7.31 -4.23
N ILE A 220 -0.01 6.04 -4.43
CA ILE A 220 -0.57 5.19 -5.49
C ILE A 220 -2.07 5.01 -5.30
N ASP A 221 -2.52 4.78 -4.06
CA ASP A 221 -3.94 4.65 -3.73
C ASP A 221 -4.70 5.94 -4.09
N ASN A 222 -4.19 7.10 -3.69
CA ASN A 222 -4.78 8.39 -4.05
C ASN A 222 -4.75 8.68 -5.57
N GLN A 223 -3.73 8.20 -6.29
CA GLN A 223 -3.71 8.31 -7.76
C GLN A 223 -4.78 7.41 -8.39
N ASN A 224 -4.98 6.21 -7.86
CA ASN A 224 -6.00 5.29 -8.35
C ASN A 224 -7.41 5.82 -8.11
N THR A 225 -7.68 6.46 -6.96
CA THR A 225 -9.00 7.09 -6.71
C THR A 225 -9.26 8.22 -7.70
N VAL A 226 -8.28 9.10 -7.93
CA VAL A 226 -8.40 10.18 -8.93
C VAL A 226 -8.59 9.61 -10.34
N LEU A 227 -7.89 8.54 -10.71
CA LEU A 227 -8.09 7.88 -12.01
C LEU A 227 -9.49 7.29 -12.15
N ALA A 228 -10.03 6.69 -11.08
CA ALA A 228 -11.39 6.16 -11.07
C ALA A 228 -12.43 7.28 -11.26
N GLU A 229 -12.28 8.40 -10.56
CA GLU A 229 -13.14 9.59 -10.71
C GLU A 229 -13.10 10.15 -12.14
N ARG A 230 -11.90 10.26 -12.73
CA ARG A 230 -11.73 10.70 -14.13
C ARG A 230 -12.35 9.72 -15.12
N GLN A 231 -12.28 8.42 -14.85
CA GLN A 231 -12.90 7.42 -15.69
C GLN A 231 -14.43 7.55 -15.67
N GLU A 232 -15.01 7.80 -14.49
CA GLU A 232 -16.45 8.06 -14.35
C GLU A 232 -16.89 9.33 -15.09
N GLU A 233 -16.12 10.42 -14.96
CA GLU A 233 -16.34 11.67 -15.70
C GLU A 233 -16.32 11.45 -17.23
N LEU A 234 -15.36 10.67 -17.73
CA LEU A 234 -15.28 10.33 -19.16
C LEU A 234 -16.46 9.49 -19.65
N ILE A 235 -16.96 8.57 -18.82
CA ILE A 235 -18.15 7.78 -19.16
C ILE A 235 -19.36 8.71 -19.29
N HIS A 236 -19.58 9.59 -18.31
CA HIS A 236 -20.68 10.56 -18.34
C HIS A 236 -20.62 11.48 -19.57
N LEU A 237 -19.45 12.04 -19.88
CA LEU A 237 -19.26 12.89 -21.07
C LEU A 237 -19.53 12.13 -22.36
N ARG A 238 -19.18 10.85 -22.43
CA ARG A 238 -19.46 10.00 -23.59
C ARG A 238 -20.94 9.74 -23.77
N GLU A 239 -21.66 9.51 -22.68
CA GLU A 239 -23.12 9.35 -22.68
C GLU A 239 -23.81 10.64 -23.16
N GLU A 240 -23.37 11.80 -22.66
CA GLU A 240 -23.86 13.12 -23.10
C GLU A 240 -23.60 13.35 -24.60
N GLN A 241 -22.39 13.10 -25.08
CA GLN A 241 -22.05 13.19 -26.50
C GLN A 241 -22.92 12.28 -27.37
N THR A 242 -23.19 11.06 -26.90
CA THR A 242 -24.04 10.11 -27.62
C THR A 242 -25.47 10.63 -27.68
N SER A 243 -26.01 11.13 -26.57
CA SER A 243 -27.36 11.73 -26.53
C SER A 243 -27.49 12.96 -27.44
N ILE A 244 -26.49 13.85 -27.46
CA ILE A 244 -26.47 15.01 -28.37
C ILE A 244 -26.43 14.54 -29.83
N LYS A 245 -25.60 13.53 -30.13
CA LYS A 245 -25.49 12.95 -31.47
C LYS A 245 -26.83 12.38 -31.93
N ASP A 246 -27.48 11.56 -31.10
CA ASP A 246 -28.77 10.94 -31.43
C ASP A 246 -29.85 12.01 -31.68
N ARG A 247 -29.87 13.07 -30.87
CA ARG A 247 -30.80 14.20 -31.06
C ARG A 247 -30.52 14.98 -32.35
N LEU A 248 -29.25 15.16 -32.71
CA LEU A 248 -28.88 15.81 -33.98
C LEU A 248 -29.27 14.93 -35.17
N GLU A 249 -29.08 13.61 -35.08
CA GLU A 249 -29.52 12.69 -36.13
C GLU A 249 -31.05 12.73 -36.30
N GLU A 250 -31.81 12.75 -35.21
CA GLU A 250 -33.27 12.90 -35.26
C GLU A 250 -33.70 14.22 -35.92
N LEU A 251 -33.07 15.34 -35.54
CA LEU A 251 -33.34 16.66 -36.13
C LEU A 251 -33.01 16.68 -37.63
N VAL A 252 -31.88 16.10 -38.02
CA VAL A 252 -31.47 16.02 -39.43
C VAL A 252 -32.46 15.17 -40.23
N VAL A 253 -32.94 14.06 -39.68
CA VAL A 253 -33.96 13.23 -40.32
C VAL A 253 -35.27 14.00 -40.48
N GLN A 254 -35.74 14.68 -39.44
CA GLN A 254 -36.96 15.52 -39.49
C GLN A 254 -36.84 16.60 -40.58
N GLN A 255 -35.74 17.37 -40.58
CA GLN A 255 -35.51 18.42 -41.59
C GLN A 255 -35.38 17.86 -43.00
N THR A 256 -34.74 16.71 -43.16
CA THR A 256 -34.62 16.06 -44.48
C THR A 256 -36.00 15.62 -44.98
N GLN A 257 -36.84 15.10 -44.10
CA GLN A 257 -38.21 14.72 -44.44
C GLN A 257 -39.06 15.94 -44.83
N GLU A 258 -39.00 17.03 -44.05
CA GLU A 258 -39.69 18.29 -44.38
C GLU A 258 -39.24 18.84 -45.74
N VAL A 259 -37.93 18.83 -46.02
CA VAL A 259 -37.38 19.28 -47.31
C VAL A 259 -37.83 18.37 -48.47
N GLU A 260 -37.88 17.06 -48.27
CA GLU A 260 -38.36 16.11 -49.29
C GLU A 260 -39.85 16.33 -49.59
N GLU A 261 -40.67 16.55 -48.56
CA GLU A 261 -42.09 16.87 -48.69
C GLU A 261 -42.29 18.20 -49.47
N GLN A 262 -41.54 19.24 -49.11
CA GLN A 262 -41.55 20.52 -49.84
C GLN A 262 -41.06 20.37 -51.30
N HIS A 263 -40.03 19.55 -51.53
CA HIS A 263 -39.52 19.29 -52.86
C HIS A 263 -40.55 18.57 -53.73
N GLN A 264 -41.25 17.57 -53.19
CA GLN A 264 -42.33 16.88 -53.89
C GLN A 264 -43.47 17.84 -54.26
N LEU A 265 -43.86 18.73 -53.35
CA LEU A 265 -44.87 19.77 -53.61
C LEU A 265 -44.45 20.72 -54.74
N LEU A 266 -43.20 21.15 -54.77
CA LEU A 266 -42.68 22.00 -55.84
C LEU A 266 -42.70 21.30 -57.20
N LEU A 267 -42.43 19.99 -57.24
CA LEU A 267 -42.53 19.20 -58.47
C LEU A 267 -43.98 19.12 -58.97
N GLU A 268 -44.94 18.88 -58.09
CA GLU A 268 -46.37 18.89 -58.42
C GLU A 268 -46.83 20.25 -58.94
N TYR A 269 -46.43 21.34 -58.27
CA TYR A 269 -46.72 22.71 -58.73
C TYR A 269 -46.12 23.01 -60.11
N ASN A 270 -44.85 22.64 -60.33
CA ASN A 270 -44.19 22.82 -61.63
C ASN A 270 -44.86 22.01 -62.74
N PHE A 271 -45.35 20.80 -62.43
CA PHE A 271 -46.14 20.00 -63.36
C PHE A 271 -47.46 20.69 -63.71
N MET A 272 -48.22 21.15 -62.72
CA MET A 272 -49.47 21.89 -62.92
C MET A 272 -49.26 23.16 -63.75
N HIS A 273 -48.25 23.97 -63.41
CA HIS A 273 -47.94 25.18 -64.15
C HIS A 273 -47.47 24.88 -65.59
N GLY A 274 -46.61 23.87 -65.76
CA GLY A 274 -46.00 23.52 -67.04
C GLY A 274 -46.93 22.82 -68.02
N HIS A 275 -47.83 21.96 -67.55
CA HIS A 275 -48.72 21.15 -68.40
C HIS A 275 -50.16 21.65 -68.37
N VAL A 276 -50.70 21.89 -67.18
CA VAL A 276 -52.12 22.21 -67.03
C VAL A 276 -52.40 23.67 -67.41
N LEU A 277 -51.53 24.62 -67.04
CA LEU A 277 -51.74 26.04 -67.36
C LEU A 277 -51.23 26.45 -68.75
N LYS A 278 -50.01 26.04 -69.10
CA LYS A 278 -49.40 26.45 -70.38
C LYS A 278 -50.09 25.85 -71.61
N ALA A 279 -50.65 24.64 -71.52
CA ALA A 279 -51.31 24.00 -72.66
C ALA A 279 -52.55 24.76 -73.17
N PRO A 280 -53.54 25.13 -72.33
CA PRO A 280 -54.66 25.98 -72.77
C PRO A 280 -54.19 27.39 -73.16
N MET A 281 -53.24 28.00 -72.47
CA MET A 281 -52.68 29.30 -72.87
C MET A 281 -52.07 29.26 -74.29
N ALA A 282 -51.28 28.23 -74.61
CA ALA A 282 -50.70 28.05 -75.93
C ALA A 282 -51.77 27.81 -77.00
N ARG A 283 -52.81 27.02 -76.68
CA ARG A 283 -53.98 26.80 -77.56
C ARG A 283 -54.73 28.10 -77.83
N ILE A 284 -55.04 28.89 -76.80
CA ILE A 284 -55.69 30.21 -76.92
C ILE A 284 -54.85 31.12 -77.82
N LYS A 285 -53.54 31.23 -77.54
CA LYS A 285 -52.64 32.07 -78.34
C LYS A 285 -52.58 31.63 -79.81
N GLY A 286 -52.56 30.32 -80.06
CA GLY A 286 -52.59 29.75 -81.40
C GLY A 286 -53.92 30.02 -82.12
N LEU A 287 -55.05 29.89 -81.43
CA LEU A 287 -56.38 30.17 -81.99
C LEU A 287 -56.59 31.66 -82.28
N ILE A 288 -56.11 32.56 -81.42
CA ILE A 288 -56.13 34.02 -81.67
C ILE A 288 -55.30 34.35 -82.93
N TYR A 289 -54.14 33.72 -83.08
CA TYR A 289 -53.32 33.89 -84.27
C TYR A 289 -54.05 33.38 -85.54
N LEU A 290 -54.69 32.21 -85.48
CA LEU A 290 -55.49 31.68 -86.58
C LEU A 290 -56.69 32.58 -86.92
N GLU A 291 -57.41 33.10 -85.92
CA GLU A 291 -58.51 34.06 -86.11
C GLU A 291 -58.07 35.30 -86.90
N SER A 292 -56.83 35.74 -86.70
CA SER A 292 -56.24 36.89 -87.40
C SER A 292 -55.88 36.63 -88.86
N LEU A 293 -55.73 35.36 -89.26
CA LEU A 293 -55.34 34.93 -90.61
C LEU A 293 -56.52 34.41 -91.45
N THR A 294 -57.63 34.05 -90.83
CA THR A 294 -58.81 33.51 -91.50
C THR A 294 -59.73 34.62 -91.97
N ASP A 295 -60.14 34.65 -93.24
CA ASP A 295 -61.08 35.67 -93.77
C ASP A 295 -62.54 35.20 -93.84
N SER A 296 -62.77 33.88 -93.68
CA SER A 296 -64.11 33.28 -93.72
C SER A 296 -64.89 33.57 -92.43
N PRO A 297 -66.05 34.24 -92.49
CA PRO A 297 -66.83 34.58 -91.29
C PRO A 297 -67.38 33.34 -90.56
N GLY A 298 -67.64 32.25 -91.27
CA GLY A 298 -68.08 30.98 -90.67
C GLY A 298 -66.97 30.31 -89.86
N GLU A 299 -65.74 30.29 -90.39
CA GLU A 299 -64.59 29.72 -89.70
C GLU A 299 -64.15 30.59 -88.51
N LYS A 300 -64.25 31.93 -88.61
CA LYS A 300 -64.02 32.83 -87.47
C LYS A 300 -64.96 32.52 -86.30
N ALA A 301 -66.24 32.29 -86.56
CA ALA A 301 -67.20 31.96 -85.52
C ALA A 301 -66.85 30.65 -84.80
N GLU A 302 -66.38 29.63 -85.54
CA GLU A 302 -65.92 28.36 -84.96
C GLU A 302 -64.63 28.54 -84.14
N ILE A 303 -63.65 29.29 -84.65
CA ILE A 303 -62.41 29.61 -83.93
C ILE A 303 -62.72 30.35 -82.62
N HIS A 304 -63.62 31.34 -82.67
CA HIS A 304 -64.04 32.10 -81.49
C HIS A 304 -64.74 31.22 -80.44
N GLN A 305 -65.54 30.24 -80.87
CA GLN A 305 -66.16 29.27 -79.97
C GLN A 305 -65.10 28.37 -79.30
N ARG A 306 -64.08 27.94 -80.06
CA ARG A 306 -62.94 27.16 -79.51
C ARG A 306 -62.07 27.98 -78.56
N ILE A 307 -61.89 29.27 -78.80
CA ILE A 307 -61.20 30.19 -77.88
C ILE A 307 -61.96 30.26 -76.56
N LYS A 308 -63.29 30.45 -76.59
CA LYS A 308 -64.11 30.45 -75.37
C LYS A 308 -64.02 29.14 -74.61
N ALA A 309 -64.06 27.99 -75.29
CA ALA A 309 -63.90 26.69 -74.66
C ALA A 309 -62.52 26.53 -74.00
N CYS A 310 -61.44 26.90 -74.69
CA CYS A 310 -60.09 26.85 -74.11
C CYS A 310 -59.91 27.84 -72.95
N TYR A 311 -60.61 28.97 -72.97
CA TYR A 311 -60.60 29.96 -71.88
C TYR A 311 -61.33 29.42 -70.65
N ALA A 312 -62.49 28.76 -70.83
CA ALA A 312 -63.17 28.07 -69.73
C ALA A 312 -62.30 26.96 -69.13
N GLU A 313 -61.63 26.15 -69.98
CA GLU A 313 -60.65 25.15 -69.50
C GLU A 313 -59.48 25.78 -68.72
N LEU A 314 -59.04 26.99 -69.10
CA LEU A 314 -58.01 27.75 -68.37
C LEU A 314 -58.54 28.24 -67.02
N GLU A 315 -59.77 28.77 -66.96
CA GLU A 315 -60.40 29.19 -65.70
C GLU A 315 -60.58 28.01 -64.75
N ASP A 316 -61.03 26.86 -65.26
CA ASP A 316 -61.15 25.62 -64.48
C ASP A 316 -59.78 25.14 -63.96
N ALA A 317 -58.75 25.22 -64.80
CA ALA A 317 -57.37 24.90 -64.42
C ALA A 317 -56.81 25.84 -63.35
N VAL A 318 -57.07 27.16 -63.47
CA VAL A 318 -56.66 28.17 -62.49
C VAL A 318 -57.40 27.95 -61.18
N ALA A 319 -58.72 27.70 -61.22
CA ALA A 319 -59.52 27.41 -60.03
C ALA A 319 -59.04 26.14 -59.31
N ALA A 320 -58.71 25.08 -60.07
CA ALA A 320 -58.15 23.85 -59.51
C ALA A 320 -56.78 24.09 -58.84
N ILE A 321 -55.90 24.90 -59.45
CA ILE A 321 -54.60 25.25 -58.86
C ILE A 321 -54.77 26.11 -57.61
N SER A 322 -55.64 27.12 -57.65
CA SER A 322 -55.95 27.95 -56.48
C SER A 322 -56.50 27.13 -55.32
N ALA A 323 -57.38 26.15 -55.60
CA ALA A 323 -57.90 25.25 -54.58
C ALA A 323 -56.81 24.35 -53.96
N VAL A 324 -55.86 23.86 -54.77
CA VAL A 324 -54.71 23.07 -54.26
C VAL A 324 -53.81 23.93 -53.38
N ILE A 325 -53.48 25.16 -53.81
CA ILE A 325 -52.64 26.11 -53.04
C ILE A 325 -53.32 26.50 -51.72
N GLU A 326 -54.61 26.82 -51.74
CA GLU A 326 -55.37 27.18 -50.52
C GLU A 326 -55.53 25.99 -49.56
N SER A 327 -55.57 24.77 -50.07
CA SER A 327 -55.65 23.57 -49.24
C SER A 327 -54.32 23.23 -48.52
N GLN A 328 -53.19 23.68 -49.07
CA GLN A 328 -51.85 23.27 -48.64
C GLN A 328 -51.12 24.27 -47.74
N ASP A 329 -51.65 25.48 -47.51
CA ASP A 329 -50.95 26.51 -46.73
C ASP A 329 -51.75 27.01 -45.52
N LYS A 330 -51.91 26.15 -44.50
CA LYS A 330 -52.48 26.58 -43.21
C LYS A 330 -51.43 27.02 -42.20
N ASP A 331 -50.22 26.49 -42.25
CA ASP A 331 -49.21 26.69 -41.20
C ASP A 331 -48.27 27.87 -41.49
N LEU A 332 -47.87 28.12 -42.76
CA LEU A 332 -47.07 29.31 -43.13
C LEU A 332 -47.92 30.59 -42.99
N LEU A 333 -49.22 30.48 -43.29
CA LEU A 333 -50.22 31.54 -43.07
C LEU A 333 -50.40 31.88 -41.58
N ASN A 334 -50.24 30.90 -40.69
CA ASN A 334 -50.27 31.11 -39.23
C ASN A 334 -48.93 31.69 -38.72
N GLU A 335 -47.80 31.25 -39.25
CA GLU A 335 -46.46 31.72 -38.87
C GLU A 335 -46.22 33.19 -39.29
N VAL A 336 -46.60 33.56 -40.52
CA VAL A 336 -46.58 34.96 -41.00
C VAL A 336 -47.53 35.83 -40.18
N ARG A 337 -48.67 35.28 -39.72
CA ARG A 337 -49.64 35.97 -38.86
C ARG A 337 -49.11 36.18 -37.44
N GLU A 338 -48.38 35.23 -36.87
CA GLU A 338 -47.72 35.38 -35.56
C GLU A 338 -46.54 36.34 -35.61
N GLN A 339 -45.69 36.27 -36.64
CA GLN A 339 -44.58 37.22 -36.84
C GLN A 339 -45.10 38.65 -37.03
N ALA A 340 -46.19 38.83 -37.78
CA ALA A 340 -46.87 40.12 -37.91
C ALA A 340 -47.46 40.60 -36.56
N GLN A 341 -48.04 39.73 -35.74
CA GLN A 341 -48.53 40.12 -34.42
C GLN A 341 -47.42 40.54 -33.46
N GLN A 342 -46.26 39.90 -33.51
CA GLN A 342 -45.11 40.29 -32.66
C GLN A 342 -44.49 41.63 -33.10
N LEU A 343 -44.41 41.90 -34.40
CA LEU A 343 -43.91 43.17 -34.95
C LEU A 343 -44.85 44.36 -34.69
N TYR A 344 -46.17 44.12 -34.59
CA TYR A 344 -47.18 45.16 -34.43
C TYR A 344 -47.82 45.27 -33.04
N GLN A 345 -47.37 44.51 -32.04
CA GLN A 345 -47.76 44.78 -30.65
C GLN A 345 -47.09 46.07 -30.15
N PRO A 346 -47.85 47.13 -29.82
CA PRO A 346 -47.26 48.35 -29.30
C PRO A 346 -46.61 48.03 -27.96
N LYS A 347 -45.29 48.24 -27.84
CA LYS A 347 -44.59 48.27 -26.55
C LYS A 347 -45.32 49.25 -25.63
N ARG A 348 -46.22 48.76 -24.78
CA ARG A 348 -46.80 49.52 -23.68
C ARG A 348 -45.63 49.92 -22.78
N LYS A 349 -45.23 51.19 -22.86
CA LYS A 349 -44.34 51.81 -21.88
C LYS A 349 -45.04 51.74 -20.52
N ALA A 350 -44.58 50.85 -19.66
CA ALA A 350 -44.87 50.93 -18.24
C ALA A 350 -44.04 52.08 -17.66
N SER A 351 -44.74 52.94 -16.94
CA SER A 351 -44.30 54.10 -16.15
C SER A 351 -43.22 53.77 -15.13
#